data_AF-A0A821U983-F1
#
_entry.id   AF-A0A821U983-F1
#
_cell.length_a   1.000
_cell.length_b   1.000
_cell.length_c   1.000
_cell.angle_alpha   90.00
_cell.angle_beta   90.00
_cell.angle_gamma   90.00
#
_symmetry.space_group_name_H-M   'P 1'
#
loop_
_entity.id
_entity.type
_entity.pdbx_description
1 polymer ?
#
loop_
_entity_poly.entity_id
_entity_poly.type
_entity_poly.pdbx_seq_one_letter_code
_entity_poly.pdbx_strand_id
1 'polypeptide(L)' 'MVRIAVLGCGNMGLRIAGNFAYFGHIVKIFDSDLKQLDTACERIRYDEDQLYRDGLIEVPKFLVSFIYDT' A
#
# COMPACT_ATOMS: atom_id res chain seq x y z
N MET A 1 -2.34 13.43 -9.46
CA MET A 1 -2.05 11.99 -9.68
C MET A 1 -0.68 11.83 -10.32
N VAL A 2 0.23 11.07 -9.70
CA VAL A 2 1.55 10.68 -10.27
C VAL A 2 1.82 9.19 -10.04
N ARG A 3 2.80 8.60 -10.74
CA ARG A 3 3.23 7.20 -10.57
C ARG A 3 4.38 7.14 -9.57
N ILE A 4 4.27 6.27 -8.57
CA ILE A 4 5.25 6.11 -7.49
C ILE A 4 5.68 4.65 -7.41
N ALA A 5 6.98 4.41 -7.33
CA ALA A 5 7.54 3.10 -7.02
C ALA A 5 8.04 3.09 -5.57
N VAL A 6 7.63 2.09 -4.80
CA VAL A 6 8.12 1.84 -3.44
C VAL A 6 8.93 0.55 -3.47
N LEU A 7 10.22 0.66 -3.13
CA LEU A 7 11.15 -0.46 -3.07
C LEU A 7 11.28 -0.93 -1.62
N GLY A 8 10.83 -2.15 -1.36
CA GLY A 8 10.67 -2.74 -0.03
C GLY A 8 9.22 -2.63 0.47
N CYS A 9 8.60 -3.76 0.79
CA CYS A 9 7.25 -3.89 1.32
C CYS A 9 7.22 -4.24 2.82
N GLY A 10 8.32 -3.93 3.53
CA GLY A 10 8.35 -3.94 4.99
C GLY A 10 7.45 -2.87 5.61
N ASN A 11 7.47 -2.79 6.94
CA ASN A 11 6.61 -1.90 7.73
C ASN A 11 6.54 -0.44 7.21
N MET A 12 7.68 0.17 6.91
CA MET A 12 7.72 1.56 6.45
C MET A 12 7.24 1.71 5.01
N GLY A 13 7.63 0.80 4.11
CA GLY A 13 7.25 0.84 2.70
C GLY A 13 5.73 0.77 2.50
N LEU A 14 5.05 -0.10 3.24
CA LEU A 14 3.58 -0.20 3.17
C LEU A 14 2.87 1.07 3.62
N ARG A 15 3.34 1.72 4.69
CA ARG A 15 2.77 2.98 5.19
C ARG A 15 2.95 4.12 4.19
N ILE A 16 4.13 4.20 3.58
CA ILE A 16 4.41 5.16 2.51
C ILE A 16 3.50 4.89 1.30
N ALA A 17 3.37 3.62 0.90
CA ALA A 17 2.53 3.22 -0.21
C ALA A 17 1.05 3.52 0.04
N GLY A 18 0.53 3.17 1.21
CA GLY A 18 -0.84 3.46 1.62
C GLY A 18 -1.13 4.96 1.64
N ASN A 19 -0.23 5.77 2.21
CA ASN A 19 -0.38 7.23 2.23
C ASN A 19 -0.53 7.82 0.83
N PHE A 20 0.37 7.45 -0.10
CA PHE A 20 0.27 7.94 -1.47
C PHE A 20 -0.96 7.41 -2.21
N ALA A 21 -1.33 6.15 -1.99
CA ALA A 21 -2.51 5.57 -2.61
C ALA A 21 -3.82 6.19 -2.11
N TYR A 22 -3.88 6.57 -0.82
CA TYR A 22 -4.98 7.31 -0.23
C TYR A 22 -5.16 8.68 -0.91
N PHE A 23 -4.07 9.41 -1.17
CA PHE A 23 -4.09 10.68 -1.89
C PHE A 23 -4.25 10.54 -3.43
N GLY A 24 -4.65 9.37 -3.92
CA GLY A 24 -4.99 9.15 -5.33
C GLY A 24 -3.77 9.03 -6.27
N HIS A 25 -2.61 8.66 -5.75
CA HIS A 25 -1.45 8.31 -6.57
C HIS A 25 -1.49 6.83 -6.97
N ILE A 26 -0.92 6.51 -8.14
CA ILE A 26 -0.73 5.12 -8.56
C ILE A 26 0.58 4.64 -7.93
N VAL A 27 0.47 3.77 -6.94
CA VAL A 27 1.63 3.20 -6.25
C VAL A 27 1.89 1.78 -6.73
N LYS A 28 3.15 1.51 -7.06
CA LYS A 28 3.65 0.18 -7.39
C LYS A 28 4.68 -0.24 -6.35
N ILE A 29 4.47 -1.40 -5.72
CA ILE A 29 5.33 -1.92 -4.66
C ILE A 29 6.17 -3.07 -5.24
N PHE A 30 7.45 -3.07 -4.92
CA PHE A 30 8.39 -4.15 -5.23
C PHE A 30 9.09 -4.60 -3.94
N ASP A 31 9.35 -5.89 -3.80
CA ASP A 31 10.24 -6.44 -2.76
C ASP A 31 11.00 -7.64 -3.33
N SER A 32 12.21 -7.87 -2.85
CA SER A 32 13.00 -9.05 -3.20
C SER A 32 12.44 -10.35 -2.59
N ASP A 33 11.69 -10.25 -1.49
CA ASP A 33 11.02 -11.39 -0.84
C ASP A 33 9.55 -11.46 -1.27
N LEU A 34 9.25 -12.42 -2.15
CA LEU A 34 7.89 -12.68 -2.64
C LEU A 34 6.90 -12.98 -1.51
N LYS A 35 7.35 -13.62 -0.42
CA LYS A 35 6.45 -13.92 0.72
C LYS A 35 6.00 -12.65 1.42
N GLN A 36 6.90 -11.66 1.54
CA GLN A 36 6.54 -10.36 2.09
C GLN A 36 5.56 -9.63 1.16
N LEU A 37 5.80 -9.70 -0.15
CA LEU A 37 4.92 -9.10 -1.16
C LEU A 37 3.51 -9.71 -1.14
N ASP A 38 3.39 -11.03 -0.97
CA ASP A 38 2.08 -11.71 -0.86
C ASP A 38 1.27 -11.19 0.33
N THR A 39 1.92 -10.97 1.47
CA THR A 39 1.26 -10.43 2.68
C THR A 39 1.03 -8.92 2.65
N ALA A 40 1.67 -8.19 1.72
CA ALA A 40 1.58 -6.73 1.62
C ALA A 40 0.14 -6.25 1.35
N CYS A 41 -0.59 -6.98 0.49
CA CYS A 41 -1.98 -6.69 0.18
C CYS A 41 -2.88 -6.73 1.43
N GLU A 42 -2.73 -7.77 2.23
CA GLU A 42 -3.55 -7.99 3.43
C GLU A 42 -3.24 -6.94 4.49
N ARG A 43 -1.96 -6.61 4.69
CA ARG A 43 -1.53 -5.57 5.62
C ARG A 43 -2.05 -4.20 5.24
N ILE A 44 -1.99 -3.83 3.96
CA ILE A 44 -2.54 -2.55 3.47
C ILE A 44 -4.04 -2.46 3.73
N ARG A 45 -4.80 -3.53 3.48
CA ARG A 45 -6.24 -3.58 3.75
C ARG A 45 -6.55 -3.49 5.24
N TYR A 46 -5.75 -4.16 6.07
CA TYR A 46 -5.88 -4.09 7.51
C TYR A 46 -5.63 -2.65 8.02
N ASP A 47 -4.56 -2.00 7.56
CA ASP A 47 -4.24 -0.63 7.92
C ASP A 47 -5.33 0.35 7.47
N GLU A 48 -5.85 0.18 6.25
CA GLU A 48 -6.98 0.98 5.72
C GLU A 48 -8.21 0.88 6.63
N ASP A 49 -8.58 -0.33 7.05
CA ASP A 49 -9.72 -0.57 7.91
C ASP A 49 -9.50 -0.05 9.36
N GLN A 50 -8.27 -0.12 9.89
CA GLN A 50 -7.94 0.53 11.17
C GLN A 50 -8.06 2.06 11.07
N LEU A 51 -7.44 2.67 10.05
CA LEU A 51 -7.44 4.12 9.87
C LEU A 51 -8.85 4.68 9.66
N TYR A 52 -9.72 3.94 8.97
CA TYR A 52 -11.12 4.31 8.81
C TYR A 52 -11.88 4.23 10.14
N ARG A 53 -11.68 3.16 10.91
CA ARG A 53 -12.30 3.00 12.24
C ARG A 53 -11.84 4.07 13.24
N ASP A 54 -10.59 4.50 13.14
CA ASP A 54 -10.01 5.56 13.96
C ASP A 54 -10.46 6.97 13.53
N GLY A 55 -11.18 7.09 12.41
CA GLY A 55 -11.63 8.38 11.87
C GLY A 55 -10.51 9.22 11.24
N LEU A 56 -9.38 8.59 10.89
CA LEU A 56 -8.23 9.26 10.29
C LEU A 56 -8.34 9.37 8.76
N ILE A 57 -9.17 8.54 8.15
CA ILE A 57 -9.51 8.61 6.73
C ILE A 57 -11.02 8.56 6.52
N GLU A 58 -11.51 9.31 5.54
CA GLU A 58 -12.95 9.48 5.30
C GLU A 58 -13.54 8.44 4.34
N VAL A 59 -12.69 7.80 3.53
CA VAL A 59 -13.09 6.84 2.49
C VAL A 59 -12.16 5.62 2.50
N PRO A 60 -12.68 4.39 2.62
CA PRO A 60 -11.90 3.17 2.52
C PRO A 60 -11.71 2.81 1.05
N LYS A 61 -10.90 3.59 0.32
CA LYS A 61 -10.50 3.19 -1.04
C LYS A 61 -9.09 3.63 -1.41
N PHE A 62 -8.10 2.81 -1.07
CA PHE A 62 -6.73 2.99 -1.56
C PHE A 62 -6.58 2.50 -3.01
N LEU A 63 -5.94 3.30 -3.87
CA LEU A 63 -5.59 2.92 -5.25
C LEU A 63 -4.16 2.33 -5.32
N VAL A 64 -3.97 1.09 -4.86
CA VAL A 64 -2.67 0.38 -4.90
C VAL A 64 -2.65 -0.67 -6.01
N SER A 65 -1.54 -0.78 -6.74
CA SER A 65 -1.27 -1.85 -7.71
C SER A 65 0.03 -2.57 -7.34
N PHE A 66 0.04 -3.90 -7.34
CA PHE A 66 1.21 -4.70 -7.00
C PHE A 66 1.90 -5.16 -8.29
N ILE A 67 3.23 -5.06 -8.36
CA ILE A 67 4.01 -5.65 -9.45
C ILE A 67 4.57 -6.97 -8.93
N TYR A 68 4.20 -8.05 -9.59
CA TYR A 68 4.91 -9.32 -9.47
C TYR A 68 5.88 -9.40 -10.65
N ASP A 69 7.15 -9.71 -10.42
CA ASP A 69 8.05 -10.05 -11.52
C ASP A 69 7.50 -11.29 -12.23
N THR A 70 7.43 -11.20 -13.56
CA THR A 70 7.09 -12.31 -14.47
C THR A 70 8.37 -12.88 -15.06
#